data_AF-A0A5N4CC48-F1
#
_entry.id   AF-A0A5N4CC48-F1
#
_cell.length_a   1.000
_cell.length_b   1.000
_cell.length_c   1.000
_cell.angle_alpha   90.00
_cell.angle_beta   90.00
_cell.angle_gamma   90.00
#
_symmetry.space_group_name_H-M   'P 1'
#
loop_
_entity.id
_entity.type
_entity.pdbx_description
1 polymer ?
#
loop_
_entity_poly.entity_id
_entity_poly.type
_entity_poly.pdbx_seq_one_letter_code
_entity_poly.pdbx_strand_id
1 'polypeptide(L)'
;MTCFLTPNKGNPIDRDDAVQDAAPTGTHPHVPQIDYRQETFREGMASRDEETKGADRVLRISQLDALELNKALEQLVWSQFTQCFHGFKPGLLARFEPEVKAFLWLFLWRFTVYSKNATVGQSVLNIQYKNDFSPSLRYQPPSKNQKLWYAVCTIGGKWLEERCYDLFQNRHLASFRKAKQCVNFVVGLLKLGGLINFLLFLHKGKFATLTERLLGIRSVFCKPQNVREVGFEYMNRELLWHGFAEFLIFLLPLINVQKLKAKLSSWCVPLTGAPNGDSTLATSGKQCSLCGEWPTMPHTIGCEHIFCYYCIKSSCLFDVSFACPKCGTEVHSLQPLKSGIEMSEVNAI
;
A
#
# COMPACT_ATOMS: atom_id res chain seq x y z
N MET A 1 -13.26 -13.42 17.94
CA MET A 1 -14.03 -14.66 18.15
C MET A 1 -13.13 -15.65 18.86
N THR A 2 -13.62 -16.11 20.01
CA THR A 2 -12.99 -16.93 21.04
C THR A 2 -12.59 -18.32 20.55
N CYS A 3 -11.38 -18.78 20.92
CA CYS A 3 -10.99 -20.19 20.80
C CYS A 3 -11.45 -20.95 22.05
N PHE A 4 -12.37 -21.90 21.88
CA PHE A 4 -12.76 -22.91 22.87
C PHE A 4 -12.50 -24.31 22.25
N LEU A 5 -11.85 -25.19 23.04
CA LEU A 5 -11.96 -26.68 23.10
C LEU A 5 -11.61 -27.48 21.82
N THR A 6 -10.98 -28.66 21.80
CA THR A 6 -10.61 -29.73 22.76
C THR A 6 -9.68 -30.72 22.02
N PRO A 7 -8.95 -31.62 22.72
CA PRO A 7 -8.12 -32.66 22.10
C PRO A 7 -8.93 -33.94 21.84
N ASN A 8 -8.77 -34.56 20.67
CA ASN A 8 -9.35 -35.86 20.35
C ASN A 8 -8.35 -36.98 20.70
N LYS A 9 -8.77 -37.91 21.56
CA LYS A 9 -8.10 -39.19 21.86
C LYS A 9 -8.72 -40.26 20.96
N GLY A 10 -7.88 -41.00 20.25
CA GLY A 10 -8.24 -42.26 19.57
C GLY A 10 -7.13 -43.28 19.80
N ASN A 11 -7.51 -44.45 20.32
CA ASN A 11 -6.68 -45.55 20.83
C ASN A 11 -6.31 -46.55 19.67
N PRO A 12 -5.68 -47.72 19.90
CA PRO A 12 -4.61 -48.26 19.06
C PRO A 12 -5.11 -49.49 18.28
N ILE A 13 -4.30 -50.02 17.35
CA ILE A 13 -4.54 -51.36 16.80
C ILE A 13 -3.19 -52.08 16.67
N ASP A 14 -3.14 -53.22 17.37
CA ASP A 14 -2.15 -54.30 17.32
C ASP A 14 -1.84 -54.78 15.90
N ARG A 15 -0.60 -55.29 15.73
CA ARG A 15 -0.39 -56.62 15.13
C ARG A 15 1.02 -57.11 15.44
N ASP A 16 1.04 -58.15 16.28
CA ASP A 16 2.11 -59.14 16.38
C ASP A 16 2.40 -59.76 15.01
N ASP A 17 3.67 -60.06 14.76
CA ASP A 17 4.07 -61.27 14.05
C ASP A 17 5.49 -61.66 14.50
N ALA A 18 5.55 -62.78 15.22
CA ALA A 18 6.76 -63.47 15.62
C ALA A 18 7.24 -64.36 14.46
N VAL A 19 8.54 -64.31 14.15
CA VAL A 19 9.24 -65.39 13.43
C VAL A 19 10.57 -65.63 14.12
N GLN A 20 10.67 -66.81 14.76
CA GLN A 20 11.91 -67.48 15.14
C GLN A 20 12.52 -68.13 13.89
N ASP A 21 13.85 -68.00 13.69
CA ASP A 21 14.79 -69.14 13.71
C ASP A 21 16.15 -68.87 13.06
N ALA A 22 17.12 -69.65 13.55
CA ALA A 22 18.41 -70.03 12.96
C ALA A 22 19.61 -69.08 13.13
N ALA A 23 20.47 -69.44 14.09
CA ALA A 23 21.89 -69.12 14.07
C ALA A 23 22.65 -69.98 13.04
N PRO A 24 23.69 -69.42 12.41
CA PRO A 24 24.91 -70.20 12.22
C PRO A 24 26.14 -69.45 12.72
N THR A 25 26.97 -70.24 13.39
CA THR A 25 28.32 -69.98 13.88
C THR A 25 29.22 -69.47 12.76
N GLY A 26 29.84 -68.30 12.95
CA GLY A 26 30.82 -67.75 12.02
C GLY A 26 31.53 -66.54 12.61
N THR A 27 32.76 -66.74 13.07
CA THR A 27 33.69 -65.69 13.52
C THR A 27 34.12 -64.80 12.35
N HIS A 28 33.69 -63.53 12.35
CA HIS A 28 34.23 -62.45 11.52
C HIS A 28 34.43 -61.17 12.36
N PRO A 29 35.43 -60.33 12.02
CA PRO A 29 35.91 -59.26 12.88
C PRO A 29 34.90 -58.11 13.02
N HIS A 30 34.88 -57.55 14.23
CA HIS A 30 34.03 -56.44 14.67
C HIS A 30 34.26 -55.19 13.81
N VAL A 31 33.39 -54.93 12.84
CA VAL A 31 33.27 -53.61 12.20
C VAL A 31 32.26 -52.80 13.03
N PRO A 32 32.59 -51.59 13.51
CA PRO A 32 31.61 -50.77 14.21
C PRO A 32 30.54 -50.34 13.20
N GLN A 33 29.35 -50.91 13.32
CA GLN A 33 28.18 -50.53 12.56
C GLN A 33 27.70 -49.18 13.13
N ILE A 34 28.25 -48.09 12.60
CA ILE A 34 27.77 -46.74 12.88
C ILE A 34 26.31 -46.71 12.38
N ASP A 35 25.38 -46.45 13.30
CA ASP A 35 23.95 -46.40 13.02
C ASP A 35 23.63 -45.11 12.23
N TYR A 36 23.92 -45.16 10.92
CA TYR A 36 23.64 -44.09 9.96
C TYR A 36 22.16 -43.65 9.99
N ARG A 37 21.24 -44.49 10.45
CA ARG A 37 19.81 -44.16 10.56
C ARG A 37 19.51 -43.27 11.77
N GLN A 38 20.20 -43.46 12.89
CA GLN A 38 20.09 -42.55 14.04
C GLN A 38 20.77 -41.20 13.78
N GLU A 39 21.92 -41.20 13.09
CA GLU A 39 22.63 -39.96 12.74
C GLU A 39 21.86 -39.13 11.72
N THR A 40 21.32 -39.73 10.65
CA THR A 40 20.47 -39.01 9.68
C THR A 40 19.17 -38.48 10.29
N PHE A 41 18.56 -39.20 11.25
CA PHE A 41 17.39 -38.72 11.97
C PHE A 41 17.73 -37.57 12.94
N ARG A 42 18.90 -37.63 13.58
CA ARG A 42 19.44 -36.57 14.45
C ARG A 42 19.85 -35.33 13.67
N GLU A 43 20.46 -35.50 12.51
CA GLU A 43 20.80 -34.42 11.57
C GLU A 43 19.54 -33.81 10.96
N GLY A 44 18.52 -34.62 10.64
CA GLY A 44 17.18 -34.18 10.23
C GLY A 44 16.41 -33.42 11.32
N MET A 45 16.56 -33.79 12.59
CA MET A 45 16.02 -33.03 13.72
C MET A 45 16.80 -31.72 13.96
N ALA A 46 18.14 -31.75 13.90
CA ALA A 46 18.97 -30.57 14.11
C ALA A 46 18.81 -29.52 13.00
N SER A 47 18.64 -29.95 11.74
CA SER A 47 18.34 -29.08 10.60
C SER A 47 16.95 -28.46 10.70
N ARG A 48 15.93 -29.23 11.09
CA ARG A 48 14.57 -28.68 11.37
C ARG A 48 14.57 -27.71 12.54
N ASP A 49 15.39 -27.94 13.56
CA ASP A 49 15.53 -27.06 14.72
C ASP A 49 16.27 -25.74 14.37
N GLU A 50 17.25 -25.78 13.46
CA GLU A 50 17.91 -24.58 12.92
C GLU A 50 16.97 -23.78 11.99
N GLU A 51 16.22 -24.47 11.13
CA GLU A 51 15.28 -23.86 10.20
C GLU A 51 14.08 -23.22 10.93
N THR A 52 13.57 -23.86 11.99
CA THR A 52 12.54 -23.26 12.88
C THR A 52 13.07 -22.11 13.73
N LYS A 53 14.34 -22.15 14.17
CA LYS A 53 15.00 -20.99 14.83
C LYS A 53 15.18 -19.79 13.90
N GLY A 54 15.24 -20.01 12.58
CA GLY A 54 15.25 -18.97 11.55
C GLY A 54 13.85 -18.40 11.30
N ALA A 55 12.85 -19.28 11.19
CA ALA A 55 11.46 -18.92 10.89
C ALA A 55 10.75 -18.10 11.99
N ASP A 56 11.19 -18.20 13.25
CA ASP A 56 10.64 -17.41 14.36
C ASP A 56 11.23 -15.97 14.43
N ARG A 57 12.26 -15.66 13.63
CA ARG A 57 12.92 -14.35 13.68
C ARG A 57 12.18 -13.33 12.83
N VAL A 58 11.69 -12.29 13.50
CA VAL A 58 11.03 -11.16 12.83
C VAL A 58 12.03 -10.31 12.05
N LEU A 59 11.67 -9.99 10.80
CA LEU A 59 12.42 -9.07 9.94
C LEU A 59 12.62 -7.72 10.64
N ARG A 60 13.82 -7.15 10.49
CA ARG A 60 14.18 -5.84 11.11
C ARG A 60 13.22 -4.74 10.67
N ILE A 61 12.86 -4.73 9.38
CA ILE A 61 11.91 -3.77 8.82
C ILE A 61 10.53 -3.89 9.50
N SER A 62 10.00 -5.10 9.67
CA SER A 62 8.71 -5.31 10.31
C SER A 62 8.70 -4.91 11.79
N GLN A 63 9.83 -5.04 12.49
CA GLN A 63 9.97 -4.52 13.86
C GLN A 63 9.94 -2.98 13.88
N LEU A 64 10.60 -2.32 12.93
CA LEU A 64 10.57 -0.85 12.81
C LEU A 64 9.18 -0.35 12.39
N ASP A 65 8.56 -1.00 11.42
CA ASP A 65 7.21 -0.69 10.95
C ASP A 65 6.21 -0.80 12.10
N ALA A 66 6.34 -1.82 12.97
CA ALA A 66 5.50 -1.96 14.15
C ALA A 66 5.64 -0.77 15.12
N LEU A 67 6.86 -0.27 15.31
CA LEU A 67 7.13 0.90 16.15
C LEU A 67 6.58 2.18 15.54
N GLU A 68 6.74 2.36 14.23
CA GLU A 68 6.22 3.54 13.52
C GLU A 68 4.70 3.54 13.51
N LEU A 69 4.08 2.38 13.30
CA LEU A 69 2.62 2.22 13.36
C LEU A 69 2.07 2.54 14.75
N ASN A 70 2.79 2.21 15.82
CA ASN A 70 2.42 2.62 17.18
C ASN A 70 2.44 4.14 17.37
N LYS A 71 3.42 4.85 16.76
CA LYS A 71 3.46 6.33 16.80
C LYS A 71 2.35 6.95 15.97
N ALA A 72 2.07 6.41 14.79
CA ALA A 72 0.95 6.88 13.96
C ALA A 72 -0.39 6.70 14.70
N LEU A 73 -0.56 5.58 15.39
CA LEU A 73 -1.72 5.32 16.24
C LEU A 73 -1.78 6.29 17.43
N GLU A 74 -0.64 6.63 18.04
CA GLU A 74 -0.54 7.69 19.06
C GLU A 74 -1.19 8.98 18.58
N GLN A 75 -0.73 9.43 17.42
CA GLN A 75 -1.11 10.70 16.84
C GLN A 75 -2.57 10.70 16.44
N LEU A 76 -3.06 9.60 15.84
CA LEU A 76 -4.45 9.47 15.45
C LEU A 76 -5.39 9.47 16.66
N VAL A 77 -5.10 8.67 17.69
CA VAL A 77 -5.98 8.63 18.86
C VAL A 77 -5.98 9.98 19.58
N TRP A 78 -4.83 10.65 19.65
CA TRP A 78 -4.74 11.99 20.22
C TRP A 78 -5.47 13.06 19.39
N SER A 79 -5.38 13.01 18.06
CA SER A 79 -6.10 13.96 17.19
C SER A 79 -7.61 13.80 17.31
N GLN A 80 -8.11 12.55 17.30
CA GLN A 80 -9.54 12.29 17.48
C GLN A 80 -10.00 12.69 18.89
N PHE A 81 -9.17 12.44 19.90
CA PHE A 81 -9.47 12.83 21.27
C PHE A 81 -9.58 14.36 21.39
N THR A 82 -8.58 15.12 20.94
CA THR A 82 -8.60 16.58 21.00
C THR A 82 -9.75 17.18 20.18
N GLN A 83 -10.14 16.53 19.08
CA GLN A 83 -11.28 16.96 18.28
C GLN A 83 -12.60 16.98 19.07
N CYS A 84 -12.82 15.98 19.93
CA CYS A 84 -13.98 15.91 20.83
C CYS A 84 -14.00 17.05 21.87
N PHE A 85 -12.85 17.66 22.18
CA PHE A 85 -12.71 18.70 23.20
C PHE A 85 -12.51 20.12 22.64
N HIS A 86 -12.70 20.35 21.33
CA HIS A 86 -12.57 21.68 20.72
C HIS A 86 -13.50 22.75 21.34
N GLY A 87 -14.62 22.36 21.95
CA GLY A 87 -15.56 23.28 22.59
C GLY A 87 -15.16 23.75 24.00
N PHE A 88 -14.11 23.20 24.60
CA PHE A 88 -13.67 23.57 25.95
C PHE A 88 -12.64 24.71 25.92
N LYS A 89 -12.55 25.47 27.03
CA LYS A 89 -11.62 26.60 27.15
C LYS A 89 -10.18 26.17 26.79
N PRO A 90 -9.52 26.85 25.84
CA PRO A 90 -8.14 26.54 25.47
C PRO A 90 -7.23 26.86 26.66
N GLY A 91 -6.68 25.81 27.29
CA GLY A 91 -5.76 25.96 28.43
C GLY A 91 -5.94 24.91 29.52
N LEU A 92 -7.16 24.43 29.77
CA LEU A 92 -7.35 23.34 30.75
C LEU A 92 -6.80 22.03 30.19
N LEU A 93 -7.05 21.76 28.92
CA LEU A 93 -6.57 20.55 28.23
C LEU A 93 -5.04 20.54 28.11
N ALA A 94 -4.43 21.68 27.80
CA ALA A 94 -2.97 21.81 27.68
C ALA A 94 -2.24 21.52 29.01
N ARG A 95 -2.87 21.81 30.15
CA ARG A 95 -2.28 21.53 31.47
C ARG A 95 -2.31 20.05 31.85
N PHE A 96 -3.33 19.33 31.39
CA PHE A 96 -3.52 17.89 31.69
C PHE A 96 -3.16 16.98 30.51
N GLU A 97 -2.65 17.55 29.42
CA GLU A 97 -2.26 16.84 28.21
C GLU A 97 -1.35 15.64 28.49
N PRO A 98 -0.22 15.77 29.23
CA PRO A 98 0.65 14.63 29.46
C PRO A 98 -0.01 13.55 30.34
N GLU A 99 -0.81 13.93 31.34
CA GLU A 99 -1.54 12.99 32.20
C GLU A 99 -2.61 12.21 31.42
N VAL A 100 -3.38 12.89 30.57
CA VAL A 100 -4.43 12.27 29.75
C VAL A 100 -3.81 11.34 28.71
N LYS A 101 -2.74 11.77 28.04
CA LYS A 101 -1.99 10.95 27.10
C LYS A 101 -1.42 9.70 27.76
N ALA A 102 -0.82 9.83 28.95
CA ALA A 102 -0.32 8.71 29.72
C ALA A 102 -1.43 7.73 30.14
N PHE A 103 -2.59 8.25 30.57
CA PHE A 103 -3.74 7.43 30.94
C PHE A 103 -4.31 6.64 29.75
N LEU A 104 -4.48 7.31 28.60
CA LEU A 104 -4.91 6.69 27.36
C LEU A 104 -3.96 5.55 26.96
N TRP A 105 -2.65 5.78 27.05
CA TRP A 105 -1.64 4.78 26.77
C TRP A 105 -1.62 3.62 27.76
N LEU A 106 -1.85 3.89 29.04
CA LEU A 106 -2.00 2.86 30.06
C LEU A 106 -3.22 1.98 29.79
N PHE A 107 -4.33 2.59 29.38
CA PHE A 107 -5.53 1.88 28.94
C PHE A 107 -5.21 0.99 27.74
N LEU A 108 -4.60 1.54 26.67
CA LEU A 108 -4.20 0.75 25.50
C LEU A 108 -3.28 -0.40 25.89
N TRP A 109 -2.27 -0.16 26.72
CA TRP A 109 -1.35 -1.20 27.21
C TRP A 109 -2.09 -2.32 27.96
N ARG A 110 -3.08 -1.97 28.79
CA ARG A 110 -3.89 -2.93 29.56
C ARG A 110 -4.73 -3.85 28.67
N PHE A 111 -5.18 -3.38 27.51
CA PHE A 111 -5.95 -4.19 26.55
C PHE A 111 -5.09 -4.92 25.51
N THR A 112 -3.88 -4.43 25.24
CA THR A 112 -3.00 -4.92 24.18
C THR A 112 -1.87 -5.77 24.75
N VAL A 113 -0.85 -5.14 25.35
CA VAL A 113 0.35 -5.82 25.85
C VAL A 113 0.04 -6.76 27.00
N TYR A 114 -0.86 -6.37 27.92
CA TYR A 114 -1.22 -7.23 29.04
C TYR A 114 -1.98 -8.49 28.60
N SER A 115 -3.00 -8.33 27.74
CA SER A 115 -3.90 -9.41 27.32
C SER A 115 -3.37 -10.23 26.13
N LYS A 116 -2.80 -9.57 25.11
CA LYS A 116 -2.38 -10.18 23.83
C LYS A 116 -0.86 -10.33 23.68
N ASN A 117 -0.06 -9.90 24.67
CA ASN A 117 1.41 -9.92 24.61
C ASN A 117 2.00 -9.16 23.40
N ALA A 118 1.26 -8.23 22.82
CA ALA A 118 1.69 -7.47 21.65
C ALA A 118 1.23 -6.02 21.77
N THR A 119 2.03 -5.09 21.24
CA THR A 119 1.54 -3.73 20.97
C THR A 119 0.54 -3.74 19.81
N VAL A 120 -0.19 -2.64 19.61
CA VAL A 120 -1.18 -2.56 18.53
C VAL A 120 -0.51 -2.74 17.16
N GLY A 121 0.58 -2.01 16.92
CA GLY A 121 1.33 -2.10 15.67
C GLY A 121 1.91 -3.50 15.41
N GLN A 122 2.43 -4.14 16.46
CA GLN A 122 2.86 -5.54 16.37
C GLN A 122 1.71 -6.50 16.07
N SER A 123 0.54 -6.30 16.68
CA SER A 123 -0.64 -7.14 16.43
C SER A 123 -1.12 -7.05 14.98
N VAL A 124 -1.00 -5.88 14.34
CA VAL A 124 -1.34 -5.69 12.91
C VAL A 124 -0.37 -6.47 12.02
N LEU A 125 0.91 -6.50 12.39
CA LEU A 125 1.96 -7.21 11.65
C LEU A 125 2.14 -8.67 12.07
N ASN A 126 1.20 -9.23 12.85
CA ASN A 126 1.26 -10.60 13.37
C ASN A 126 2.55 -10.91 14.16
N ILE A 127 3.03 -9.92 14.93
CA ILE A 127 4.19 -10.00 15.83
C ILE A 127 3.71 -10.01 17.28
N GLN A 128 4.39 -10.77 18.13
CA GLN A 128 4.14 -10.89 19.58
C GLN A 128 5.45 -10.84 20.37
N TYR A 129 5.35 -10.48 21.65
CA TYR A 129 6.45 -10.52 22.58
C TYR A 129 6.66 -11.92 23.17
N LYS A 130 7.92 -12.29 23.31
CA LYS A 130 8.44 -13.51 23.94
C LYS A 130 9.50 -13.17 24.96
N ASN A 131 9.57 -13.95 26.04
CA ASN A 131 10.61 -13.81 27.05
C ASN A 131 11.93 -14.43 26.57
N ASP A 132 13.03 -13.68 26.57
CA ASP A 132 14.36 -14.15 26.14
C ASP A 132 15.17 -14.80 27.28
N PHE A 133 14.77 -14.61 28.56
CA PHE A 133 15.49 -15.16 29.71
C PHE A 133 15.34 -16.68 29.89
N SER A 134 14.34 -17.30 29.27
CA SER A 134 14.18 -18.76 29.26
C SER A 134 14.47 -19.28 27.86
N PRO A 135 15.59 -20.00 27.63
CA PRO A 135 15.98 -20.51 26.32
C PRO A 135 15.16 -21.74 25.89
N SER A 136 13.87 -21.80 26.22
CA SER A 136 13.01 -22.92 25.82
C SER A 136 12.59 -22.81 24.36
N LEU A 137 12.59 -23.94 23.63
CA LEU A 137 12.08 -24.01 22.25
C LEU A 137 10.60 -23.61 22.14
N ARG A 138 9.81 -23.73 23.22
CA ARG A 138 8.39 -23.34 23.23
C ARG A 138 8.21 -21.85 23.50
N TYR A 139 7.18 -21.27 22.88
CA TYR A 139 6.76 -19.89 23.16
C TYR A 139 6.41 -19.74 24.64
N GLN A 140 7.05 -18.76 25.29
CA GLN A 140 6.72 -18.34 26.65
C GLN A 140 6.34 -16.84 26.64
N PRO A 141 5.14 -16.49 27.15
CA PRO A 141 4.74 -15.11 27.26
C PRO A 141 5.63 -14.36 28.27
N PRO A 142 5.80 -13.03 28.12
CA PRO A 142 6.58 -12.23 29.06
C PRO A 142 5.95 -12.25 30.47
N SER A 143 6.82 -12.25 31.49
CA SER A 143 6.42 -12.24 32.90
C SER A 143 5.57 -11.00 33.23
N LYS A 144 4.66 -11.13 34.20
CA LYS A 144 3.83 -10.01 34.67
C LYS A 144 4.69 -8.81 35.10
N ASN A 145 5.83 -9.07 35.73
CA ASN A 145 6.76 -8.04 36.17
C ASN A 145 7.47 -7.38 34.97
N GLN A 146 7.88 -8.16 33.96
CA GLN A 146 8.49 -7.61 32.75
C GLN A 146 7.51 -6.72 31.99
N LYS A 147 6.24 -7.15 31.87
CA LYS A 147 5.18 -6.35 31.27
C LYS A 147 4.97 -5.04 32.02
N LEU A 148 4.92 -5.10 33.35
CA LEU A 148 4.74 -3.92 34.19
C LEU A 148 5.91 -2.95 34.06
N TRP A 149 7.15 -3.43 34.19
CA TRP A 149 8.34 -2.60 34.01
C TRP A 149 8.43 -2.01 32.61
N TYR A 150 8.03 -2.76 31.59
CA TYR A 150 7.94 -2.24 30.22
C TYR A 150 6.96 -1.07 30.13
N ALA A 151 5.77 -1.20 30.73
CA ALA A 151 4.77 -0.13 30.78
C ALA A 151 5.31 1.11 31.52
N VAL A 152 5.93 0.90 32.68
CA VAL A 152 6.49 1.98 33.50
C VAL A 152 7.60 2.71 32.75
N CYS A 153 8.51 2.00 32.09
CA CYS A 153 9.60 2.62 31.34
C CYS A 153 9.11 3.35 30.09
N THR A 154 8.12 2.81 29.37
CA THR A 154 7.65 3.40 28.11
C THR A 154 6.65 4.53 28.31
N ILE A 155 5.62 4.31 29.15
CA ILE A 155 4.55 5.28 29.43
C ILE A 155 5.04 6.28 30.46
N GLY A 156 5.58 5.78 31.58
CA GLY A 156 6.11 6.62 32.65
C GLY A 156 7.35 7.39 32.21
N GLY A 157 8.20 6.81 31.35
CA GLY A 157 9.35 7.53 30.78
C GLY A 157 8.94 8.73 29.92
N LYS A 158 7.99 8.55 29.00
CA LYS A 158 7.44 9.64 28.17
C LYS A 158 6.77 10.72 29.01
N TRP A 159 5.92 10.31 29.95
CA TRP A 159 5.25 11.22 30.87
C TRP A 159 6.24 12.01 31.73
N LEU A 160 7.26 11.34 32.27
CA LEU A 160 8.29 11.98 33.09
C LEU A 160 9.14 12.94 32.26
N GLU A 161 9.47 12.60 31.01
CA GLU A 161 10.20 13.50 30.10
C GLU A 161 9.40 14.79 29.90
N GLU A 162 8.14 14.70 29.46
CA GLU A 162 7.24 15.84 29.26
C GLU A 162 7.07 16.66 30.56
N ARG A 163 6.85 16.00 31.70
CA ARG A 163 6.62 16.66 32.98
C ARG A 163 7.87 17.30 33.59
N CYS A 164 9.03 16.66 33.43
CA CYS A 164 10.29 17.19 33.90
C CYS A 164 10.63 18.50 33.19
N TYR A 165 10.46 18.58 31.86
CA TYR A 165 10.70 19.82 31.13
C TYR A 165 9.86 21.00 31.68
N ASP A 166 8.56 20.78 31.92
CA ASP A 166 7.68 21.81 32.51
C ASP A 166 8.06 22.23 33.93
N LEU A 167 8.41 21.25 34.78
CA LEU A 167 8.77 21.50 36.19
C LEU A 167 10.13 22.20 36.31
N PHE A 168 11.11 21.83 35.48
CA PHE A 168 12.44 22.44 35.47
C PHE A 168 12.46 23.85 34.84
N GLN A 169 11.50 24.16 33.96
CA GLN A 169 11.37 25.51 33.39
C GLN A 169 10.70 26.48 34.38
N ASN A 170 9.71 26.02 35.15
CA ASN A 170 8.90 26.88 36.01
C ASN A 170 9.46 27.15 37.42
N ARG A 171 10.47 26.40 37.89
CA ARG A 171 11.07 26.60 39.23
C ARG A 171 12.52 27.09 39.17
N HIS A 172 12.68 28.41 39.02
CA HIS A 172 13.96 29.12 39.04
C HIS A 172 14.50 29.31 40.48
N LEU A 173 14.76 28.22 41.21
CA LEU A 173 15.39 28.28 42.52
C LEU A 173 16.84 27.79 42.41
N ALA A 174 17.80 28.63 42.79
CA ALA A 174 19.25 28.45 42.59
C ALA A 174 19.80 27.08 43.08
N SER A 175 19.12 26.43 44.03
CA SER A 175 19.49 25.12 44.57
C SER A 175 19.36 23.96 43.56
N PHE A 176 18.54 24.09 42.51
CA PHE A 176 18.27 23.00 41.55
C PHE A 176 19.22 22.95 40.34
N ARG A 177 20.24 23.82 40.27
CA ARG A 177 21.20 23.82 39.14
C ARG A 177 21.92 22.48 38.98
N LYS A 178 22.34 21.87 40.10
CA LYS A 178 22.99 20.54 40.10
C LYS A 178 22.02 19.42 39.72
N ALA A 179 20.78 19.48 40.21
CA ALA A 179 19.73 18.51 39.85
C ALA A 179 19.38 18.57 38.36
N LYS A 180 19.25 19.79 37.80
CA LYS A 180 19.04 20.00 36.37
C LYS A 180 20.19 19.41 35.53
N GLN A 181 21.43 19.61 35.98
CA GLN A 181 22.60 19.06 35.29
C GLN A 181 22.66 17.53 35.38
N CYS A 182 22.31 16.95 36.53
CA CYS A 182 22.20 15.50 36.71
C CYS A 182 21.11 14.91 35.80
N VAL A 183 19.92 15.51 35.75
CA VAL A 183 18.81 15.07 34.89
C VAL A 183 19.22 15.15 33.42
N ASN A 184 19.80 16.27 32.98
CA ASN A 184 20.27 16.41 31.60
C ASN A 184 21.37 15.40 31.26
N PHE A 185 22.27 15.10 32.19
CA PHE A 185 23.30 14.08 32.01
C PHE A 185 22.69 12.67 31.89
N VAL A 186 21.74 12.33 32.76
CA VAL A 186 21.03 11.03 32.73
C VAL A 186 20.22 10.90 31.43
N VAL A 187 19.49 11.93 31.01
CA VAL A 187 18.77 11.95 29.73
C VAL A 187 19.75 11.79 28.57
N GLY A 188 20.87 12.51 28.58
CA GLY A 188 21.93 12.36 27.58
C GLY A 188 22.47 10.93 27.51
N LEU A 189 22.75 10.31 28.65
CA LEU A 189 23.23 8.93 28.74
C LEU A 189 22.18 7.92 28.25
N LEU A 190 20.90 8.14 28.55
CA LEU A 190 19.79 7.31 28.04
C LEU A 190 19.64 7.44 26.53
N LYS A 191 19.73 8.65 25.96
CA LYS A 191 19.67 8.86 24.50
C LYS A 191 20.88 8.23 23.81
N LEU A 192 22.09 8.38 24.38
CA LEU A 192 23.30 7.71 23.87
C LEU A 192 23.19 6.19 23.96
N GLY A 193 22.70 5.65 25.07
CA GLY A 193 22.40 4.22 25.22
C GLY A 193 21.36 3.73 24.22
N GLY A 194 20.35 4.56 23.92
CA GLY A 194 19.36 4.32 22.88
C GLY A 194 19.99 4.25 21.48
N LEU A 195 20.90 5.16 21.16
CA LEU A 195 21.64 5.18 19.89
C LEU A 195 22.52 3.94 19.75
N ILE A 196 23.27 3.58 20.80
CA ILE A 196 24.09 2.36 20.80
C ILE A 196 23.21 1.11 20.65
N ASN A 197 22.05 1.07 21.33
CA ASN A 197 21.09 -0.01 21.14
C ASN A 197 20.61 -0.10 19.69
N PHE A 198 20.28 1.04 19.07
CA PHE A 198 19.85 1.10 17.69
C PHE A 198 20.93 0.62 16.70
N LEU A 199 22.18 1.03 16.88
CA LEU A 199 23.31 0.53 16.07
C LEU A 199 23.49 -0.99 16.22
N LEU A 200 23.43 -1.49 17.46
CA LEU A 200 23.49 -2.93 17.73
C LEU A 200 22.28 -3.68 17.17
N PHE A 201 21.12 -3.03 17.11
CA PHE A 201 19.92 -3.55 16.47
C PHE A 201 20.07 -3.62 14.95
N LEU A 202 20.65 -2.61 14.30
CA LEU A 202 20.92 -2.64 12.86
C LEU A 202 21.85 -3.81 12.50
N HIS A 203 22.82 -4.11 13.35
CA HIS A 203 23.73 -5.24 13.16
C HIS A 203 23.09 -6.61 13.48
N LYS A 204 22.48 -6.78 14.67
CA LYS A 204 21.99 -8.09 15.16
C LYS A 204 20.49 -8.36 14.95
N GLY A 205 19.66 -7.32 14.86
CA GLY A 205 18.22 -7.40 14.60
C GLY A 205 17.33 -7.97 15.71
N LYS A 206 17.83 -8.10 16.95
CA LYS A 206 17.13 -8.80 18.04
C LYS A 206 16.15 -7.94 18.86
N PHE A 207 16.56 -6.73 19.25
CA PHE A 207 15.81 -5.84 20.16
C PHE A 207 15.73 -4.44 19.57
N ALA A 208 14.53 -3.95 19.24
CA ALA A 208 14.37 -2.67 18.56
C ALA A 208 14.57 -1.49 19.52
N THR A 209 14.18 -1.63 20.78
CA THR A 209 14.29 -0.57 21.80
C THR A 209 15.24 -0.95 22.95
N LEU A 210 15.78 0.08 23.62
CA LEU A 210 16.65 -0.11 24.79
C LEU A 210 15.89 -0.78 25.95
N THR A 211 14.62 -0.42 26.13
CA THR A 211 13.74 -0.98 27.15
C THR A 211 13.47 -2.46 26.93
N GLU A 212 13.25 -2.88 25.67
CA GLU A 212 13.14 -4.30 25.30
C GLU A 212 14.42 -5.07 25.61
N ARG A 213 15.60 -4.48 25.36
CA ARG A 213 16.89 -5.10 25.67
C ARG A 213 17.09 -5.27 27.18
N LEU A 214 16.80 -4.25 27.98
CA LEU A 214 16.98 -4.29 29.43
C LEU A 214 16.04 -5.31 30.10
N LEU A 215 14.82 -5.45 29.56
CA LEU A 215 13.80 -6.35 30.08
C LEU A 215 13.83 -7.74 29.43
N GLY A 216 14.72 -7.98 28.46
CA GLY A 216 14.84 -9.25 27.76
C GLY A 216 13.57 -9.66 27.02
N ILE A 217 12.88 -8.70 26.39
CA ILE A 217 11.63 -8.95 25.65
C ILE A 217 11.95 -8.97 24.15
N ARG A 218 11.74 -10.11 23.50
CA ARG A 218 11.99 -10.31 22.06
C ARG A 218 10.70 -10.26 21.26
N SER A 219 10.74 -9.66 20.07
CA SER A 219 9.67 -9.73 19.06
C SER A 219 9.78 -11.03 18.24
N VAL A 220 8.73 -11.83 18.22
CA VAL A 220 8.59 -13.09 17.47
C VAL A 220 7.29 -13.11 16.68
N PHE A 221 7.20 -13.92 15.62
CA PHE A 221 5.94 -14.04 14.88
C PHE A 221 4.94 -14.93 15.64
N CYS A 222 3.66 -14.57 15.62
CA CYS A 222 2.62 -15.34 16.31
C CYS A 222 2.31 -16.67 15.62
N LYS A 223 2.45 -16.67 14.29
CA LYS A 223 2.30 -17.81 13.40
C LYS A 223 3.51 -17.81 12.48
N PRO A 224 4.08 -18.98 12.11
CA PRO A 224 5.10 -19.02 11.09
C PRO A 224 4.57 -18.27 9.86
N GLN A 225 5.29 -17.22 9.46
CA GLN A 225 4.93 -16.48 8.26
C GLN A 225 5.14 -17.46 7.10
N ASN A 226 4.05 -17.88 6.44
CA ASN A 226 4.19 -18.51 5.14
C ASN A 226 5.00 -17.55 4.26
N VAL A 227 5.88 -18.10 3.42
CA VAL A 227 6.77 -17.34 2.53
C VAL A 227 6.00 -16.16 1.96
N ARG A 228 6.50 -14.94 2.22
CA ARG A 228 5.89 -13.66 1.82
C ARG A 228 5.25 -13.80 0.44
N GLU A 229 3.93 -13.93 0.40
CA GLU A 229 3.17 -13.84 -0.84
C GLU A 229 3.38 -12.39 -1.30
N VAL A 230 4.27 -12.22 -2.27
CA VAL A 230 4.48 -10.94 -2.92
C VAL A 230 3.14 -10.56 -3.53
N GLY A 231 2.54 -9.48 -3.04
CA GLY A 231 1.24 -9.00 -3.52
C GLY A 231 1.37 -8.52 -4.97
N PHE A 232 1.17 -9.44 -5.91
CA PHE A 232 1.19 -9.15 -7.34
C PHE A 232 -0.03 -8.32 -7.78
N GLU A 233 -1.02 -8.09 -6.91
CA GLU A 233 -2.26 -7.39 -7.24
C GLU A 233 -2.03 -5.98 -7.80
N TYR A 234 -1.17 -5.19 -7.14
CA TYR A 234 -0.89 -3.82 -7.61
C TYR A 234 -0.12 -3.84 -8.93
N MET A 235 0.91 -4.68 -9.05
CA MET A 235 1.70 -4.80 -10.27
C MET A 235 0.85 -5.30 -11.44
N ASN A 236 0.01 -6.31 -11.21
CA ASN A 236 -0.89 -6.86 -12.22
C ASN A 236 -1.93 -5.82 -12.67
N ARG A 237 -2.45 -5.01 -11.73
CA ARG A 237 -3.36 -3.92 -12.07
C ARG A 237 -2.68 -2.86 -12.92
N GLU A 238 -1.46 -2.47 -12.58
CA GLU A 238 -0.68 -1.49 -13.34
C GLU A 238 -0.35 -2.00 -14.76
N LEU A 239 0.09 -3.26 -14.86
CA LEU A 239 0.41 -3.91 -16.14
C LEU A 239 -0.82 -4.02 -17.04
N LEU A 240 -1.98 -4.35 -16.45
CA LEU A 240 -3.23 -4.46 -17.18
C LEU A 240 -3.69 -3.09 -17.70
N TRP A 241 -3.64 -2.04 -16.87
CA TRP A 241 -4.02 -0.69 -17.31
C TRP A 241 -3.10 -0.14 -18.39
N HIS A 242 -1.79 -0.36 -18.27
CA HIS A 242 -0.84 0.03 -19.33
C HIS A 242 -1.11 -0.73 -20.63
N GLY A 243 -1.25 -2.06 -20.58
CA GLY A 243 -1.55 -2.85 -21.79
C GLY A 243 -2.89 -2.49 -22.43
N PHE A 244 -3.91 -2.18 -21.62
CA PHE A 244 -5.20 -1.70 -22.11
C PHE A 244 -5.10 -0.32 -22.77
N ALA A 245 -4.30 0.60 -22.22
CA ALA A 245 -4.08 1.91 -22.81
C ALA A 245 -3.36 1.82 -24.17
N GLU A 246 -2.32 0.99 -24.27
CA GLU A 246 -1.62 0.73 -25.54
C GLU A 246 -2.59 0.18 -26.60
N PHE A 247 -3.42 -0.79 -26.23
CA PHE A 247 -4.46 -1.32 -27.12
C PHE A 247 -5.45 -0.24 -27.58
N LEU A 248 -5.92 0.63 -26.69
CA LEU A 248 -6.82 1.73 -27.03
C LEU A 248 -6.16 2.75 -27.96
N ILE A 249 -4.86 3.03 -27.80
CA ILE A 249 -4.11 3.92 -28.70
C ILE A 249 -4.07 3.34 -30.12
N PHE A 250 -3.96 2.03 -30.28
CA PHE A 250 -4.04 1.39 -31.60
C PHE A 250 -5.47 1.34 -32.18
N LEU A 251 -6.49 1.28 -31.33
CA LEU A 251 -7.89 1.34 -31.76
C LEU A 251 -8.36 2.77 -32.09
N LEU A 252 -7.78 3.79 -31.48
CA LEU A 252 -8.20 5.19 -31.62
C LEU A 252 -8.23 5.67 -33.10
N PRO A 253 -7.23 5.36 -33.96
CA PRO A 253 -7.24 5.73 -35.37
C PRO A 253 -8.25 4.95 -36.22
N LEU A 254 -8.72 3.79 -35.74
CA LEU A 254 -9.73 2.97 -36.43
C LEU A 254 -11.16 3.45 -36.17
N ILE A 255 -11.35 4.29 -35.15
CA ILE A 255 -12.65 4.89 -34.84
C ILE A 255 -12.85 6.11 -35.75
N ASN A 256 -13.83 6.02 -36.66
CA ASN A 256 -14.23 7.15 -37.49
C ASN A 256 -14.90 8.23 -36.61
N VAL A 257 -14.09 9.15 -36.09
CA VAL A 257 -14.51 10.26 -35.23
C VAL A 257 -15.57 11.15 -35.87
N GLN A 258 -15.63 11.22 -37.21
CA GLN A 258 -16.62 12.03 -37.94
C GLN A 258 -18.00 11.38 -37.93
N LYS A 259 -18.08 10.06 -38.18
CA LYS A 259 -19.34 9.29 -38.06
C LYS A 259 -19.83 9.22 -36.62
N LEU A 260 -18.91 9.04 -35.66
CA LEU A 260 -19.25 9.05 -34.23
C LEU A 260 -19.74 10.42 -33.77
N LYS A 261 -19.09 11.51 -34.19
CA LYS A 261 -19.52 12.88 -33.89
C LYS A 261 -20.89 13.19 -34.49
N ALA A 262 -21.15 12.78 -35.73
CA ALA A 262 -22.46 12.96 -36.38
C ALA A 262 -23.58 12.16 -35.70
N LYS A 263 -23.31 10.91 -35.29
CA LYS A 263 -24.25 10.08 -34.52
C LYS A 263 -24.45 10.55 -33.09
N LEU A 264 -23.40 11.07 -32.44
CA LEU A 264 -23.48 11.60 -31.08
C LEU A 264 -24.17 12.96 -31.07
N SER A 265 -23.95 13.80 -32.10
CA SER A 265 -24.71 15.05 -32.25
C SER A 265 -26.19 14.81 -32.55
N SER A 266 -26.53 13.78 -33.32
CA SER A 266 -27.94 13.43 -33.55
C SER A 266 -28.59 12.79 -32.33
N TRP A 267 -27.80 12.19 -31.42
CA TRP A 267 -28.29 11.61 -30.17
C TRP A 267 -28.38 12.62 -29.02
N CYS A 268 -27.50 13.63 -29.00
CA CYS A 268 -27.48 14.68 -27.99
C CYS A 268 -28.33 15.93 -28.34
N VAL A 269 -28.95 15.98 -29.51
CA VAL A 269 -29.99 16.98 -29.79
C VAL A 269 -31.32 16.44 -29.24
N PRO A 270 -31.92 17.09 -28.22
CA PRO A 270 -33.26 16.74 -27.77
C PRO A 270 -34.24 16.90 -28.93
N LEU A 271 -35.21 15.98 -29.04
CA LEU A 271 -36.39 16.19 -29.87
C LEU A 271 -37.11 17.47 -29.41
N THR A 272 -36.75 18.61 -29.98
CA THR A 272 -37.55 19.82 -29.95
C THR A 272 -37.60 20.36 -31.35
N GLY A 273 -38.74 20.12 -31.99
CA GLY A 273 -39.40 20.98 -32.96
C GLY A 273 -38.55 21.51 -34.11
N ALA A 274 -38.83 21.03 -35.31
CA ALA A 274 -38.50 21.72 -36.55
C ALA A 274 -38.82 23.23 -36.45
N PRO A 275 -37.86 24.12 -36.72
CA PRO A 275 -38.16 25.44 -37.22
C PRO A 275 -38.12 25.37 -38.75
N ASN A 276 -39.31 25.37 -39.35
CA ASN A 276 -39.49 25.94 -40.68
C ASN A 276 -39.00 27.39 -40.62
N GLY A 277 -37.98 27.70 -41.41
CA GLY A 277 -37.34 29.01 -41.44
C GLY A 277 -36.42 29.11 -42.63
N ASP A 278 -37.02 29.33 -43.80
CA ASP A 278 -36.37 29.80 -45.02
C ASP A 278 -35.48 31.02 -44.72
N SER A 279 -34.17 30.82 -44.49
CA SER A 279 -33.17 31.90 -44.61
C SER A 279 -31.71 31.43 -44.55
N THR A 280 -31.36 30.22 -45.03
CA THR A 280 -29.94 29.78 -45.11
C THR A 280 -29.48 29.32 -46.49
N LEU A 281 -30.28 29.57 -47.54
CA LEU A 281 -29.91 29.21 -48.92
C LEU A 281 -28.82 30.12 -49.52
N ALA A 282 -28.44 31.23 -48.86
CA ALA A 282 -27.48 32.21 -49.40
C ALA A 282 -26.07 32.16 -48.78
N THR A 283 -25.80 31.26 -47.83
CA THR A 283 -24.47 31.18 -47.15
C THR A 283 -23.75 29.85 -47.38
N SER A 284 -24.40 28.88 -48.05
CA SER A 284 -23.85 27.53 -48.29
C SER A 284 -22.68 27.47 -49.29
N GLY A 285 -22.27 28.61 -49.86
CA GLY A 285 -21.21 28.70 -50.88
C GLY A 285 -19.87 29.26 -50.40
N LYS A 286 -19.63 29.48 -49.09
CA LYS A 286 -18.40 30.13 -48.61
C LYS A 286 -17.49 29.28 -47.73
N GLN A 287 -17.95 28.12 -47.26
CA GLN A 287 -17.22 27.28 -46.32
C GLN A 287 -17.23 25.81 -46.76
N CYS A 288 -16.17 25.09 -46.41
CA CYS A 288 -16.05 23.66 -46.67
C CYS A 288 -17.05 22.87 -45.80
N SER A 289 -17.86 22.03 -46.43
CA SER A 289 -18.87 21.22 -45.74
C SER A 289 -18.29 20.09 -44.86
N LEU A 290 -16.97 19.90 -44.85
CA LEU A 290 -16.26 18.91 -44.01
C LEU A 290 -15.50 19.54 -42.85
N CYS A 291 -14.69 20.58 -43.09
CA CYS A 291 -13.89 21.22 -42.04
C CYS A 291 -14.50 22.52 -41.49
N GLY A 292 -15.50 23.11 -42.15
CA GLY A 292 -16.13 24.38 -41.74
C GLY A 292 -15.32 25.64 -42.07
N GLU A 293 -14.10 25.49 -42.60
CA GLU A 293 -13.20 26.59 -42.93
C GLU A 293 -13.35 27.05 -44.40
N TRP A 294 -12.72 28.17 -44.74
CA TRP A 294 -12.63 28.64 -46.13
C TRP A 294 -11.97 27.57 -47.02
N PRO A 295 -12.57 27.21 -48.17
CA PRO A 295 -12.14 26.04 -48.91
C PRO A 295 -10.81 26.27 -49.66
N THR A 296 -9.78 25.50 -49.28
CA THR A 296 -8.52 25.43 -50.03
C THR A 296 -8.72 24.58 -51.28
N MET A 297 -8.61 25.20 -52.46
CA MET A 297 -8.86 24.57 -53.76
C MET A 297 -10.28 23.95 -53.83
N PRO A 298 -11.32 24.77 -54.02
CA PRO A 298 -12.72 24.37 -53.87
C PRO A 298 -13.13 23.32 -54.92
N HIS A 299 -13.78 22.25 -54.46
CA HIS A 299 -14.29 21.16 -55.29
C HIS A 299 -15.73 20.81 -54.92
N THR A 300 -16.46 20.28 -55.90
CA THR A 300 -17.81 19.73 -55.75
C THR A 300 -17.83 18.26 -56.18
N ILE A 301 -18.82 17.51 -55.69
CA ILE A 301 -18.99 16.07 -55.98
C ILE A 301 -20.24 15.75 -56.81
N GLY A 302 -20.84 16.77 -57.41
CA GLY A 302 -22.14 16.69 -58.10
C GLY A 302 -23.32 17.23 -57.28
N CYS A 303 -23.05 17.87 -56.13
CA CYS A 303 -24.04 18.65 -55.37
C CYS A 303 -23.59 20.12 -55.25
N GLU A 304 -24.47 20.99 -54.76
CA GLU A 304 -24.22 22.44 -54.58
C GLU A 304 -23.28 22.77 -53.40
N HIS A 305 -22.82 21.76 -52.65
CA HIS A 305 -21.95 21.94 -51.50
C HIS A 305 -20.47 21.98 -51.88
N ILE A 306 -19.72 22.91 -51.27
CA ILE A 306 -18.30 23.12 -51.55
C ILE A 306 -17.44 22.41 -50.50
N PHE A 307 -16.34 21.83 -50.97
CA PHE A 307 -15.35 21.12 -50.16
C PHE A 307 -13.93 21.56 -50.51
N CYS A 308 -12.99 21.46 -49.56
CA CYS A 308 -11.56 21.51 -49.88
C CYS A 308 -11.15 20.24 -50.63
N TYR A 309 -10.24 20.36 -51.60
CA TYR A 309 -9.67 19.20 -52.29
C TYR A 309 -9.12 18.14 -51.33
N TYR A 310 -8.34 18.55 -50.33
CA TYR A 310 -7.73 17.61 -49.38
C TYR A 310 -8.76 16.97 -48.45
N CYS A 311 -9.80 17.71 -48.03
CA CYS A 311 -10.85 17.18 -47.17
C CYS A 311 -11.66 16.09 -47.89
N ILE A 312 -11.99 16.32 -49.16
CA ILE A 312 -12.77 15.35 -49.92
C ILE A 312 -11.93 14.16 -50.37
N LYS A 313 -10.69 14.40 -50.79
CA LYS A 313 -9.77 13.34 -51.21
C LYS A 313 -9.44 12.41 -50.04
N SER A 314 -9.18 12.95 -48.85
CA SER A 314 -8.99 12.13 -47.64
C SER A 314 -10.24 11.33 -47.30
N SER A 315 -11.43 11.95 -47.34
CA SER A 315 -12.68 11.25 -47.04
C SER A 315 -12.98 10.11 -48.03
N CYS A 316 -12.72 10.29 -49.33
CA CYS A 316 -12.83 9.22 -50.34
C CYS A 316 -11.77 8.11 -50.17
N LEU A 317 -10.62 8.38 -49.55
CA LEU A 317 -9.62 7.34 -49.25
C LEU A 317 -10.01 6.49 -48.04
N PHE A 318 -10.71 7.07 -47.07
CA PHE A 318 -11.22 6.36 -45.90
C PHE A 318 -12.54 5.62 -46.18
N ASP A 319 -13.37 6.13 -47.08
CA ASP A 319 -14.69 5.55 -47.39
C ASP A 319 -14.92 5.50 -48.91
N VAL A 320 -15.07 4.29 -49.46
CA VAL A 320 -15.21 4.05 -50.91
C VAL A 320 -16.52 4.65 -51.45
N SER A 321 -17.56 4.72 -50.60
CA SER A 321 -18.87 5.31 -50.91
C SER A 321 -19.12 6.54 -50.04
N PHE A 322 -18.24 7.54 -50.12
CA PHE A 322 -18.45 8.81 -49.42
C PHE A 322 -19.74 9.48 -49.94
N ALA A 323 -20.59 9.95 -49.01
CA ALA A 323 -21.79 10.72 -49.31
C ALA A 323 -21.70 12.10 -48.66
N CYS A 324 -22.24 13.12 -49.33
CA CYS A 324 -22.26 14.48 -48.80
C CYS A 324 -22.95 14.51 -47.42
N PRO A 325 -22.34 15.07 -46.37
CA PRO A 325 -22.94 15.12 -45.03
C PRO A 325 -24.17 16.05 -44.93
N LYS A 326 -24.40 16.92 -45.93
CA LYS A 326 -25.51 17.88 -45.95
C LYS A 326 -26.72 17.40 -46.75
N CYS A 327 -26.50 16.74 -47.89
CA CYS A 327 -27.57 16.31 -48.80
C CYS A 327 -27.60 14.81 -49.10
N GLY A 328 -26.62 14.03 -48.61
CA GLY A 328 -26.58 12.58 -48.81
C GLY A 328 -26.22 12.12 -50.22
N THR A 329 -25.91 13.03 -51.15
CA THR A 329 -25.50 12.67 -52.52
C THR A 329 -24.16 11.95 -52.53
N GLU A 330 -24.09 10.78 -53.16
CA GLU A 330 -22.87 9.99 -53.34
C GLU A 330 -21.93 10.65 -54.36
N VAL A 331 -20.62 10.40 -54.22
CA VAL A 331 -19.61 10.96 -55.12
C VAL A 331 -19.75 10.39 -56.53
N HIS A 332 -20.28 11.18 -57.45
CA HIS A 332 -20.35 10.82 -58.87
C HIS A 332 -19.12 11.29 -59.67
N SER A 333 -18.65 12.53 -59.43
CA SER A 333 -17.42 13.05 -60.05
C SER A 333 -16.84 14.21 -59.25
N LEU A 334 -15.52 14.19 -59.01
CA LEU A 334 -14.81 15.28 -58.37
C LEU A 334 -14.51 16.37 -59.41
N GLN A 335 -15.16 17.51 -59.29
CA GLN A 335 -14.93 18.64 -60.20
C GLN A 335 -14.39 19.85 -59.44
N PRO A 336 -13.33 20.52 -59.96
CA PRO A 336 -12.91 21.80 -59.42
C PRO A 336 -14.00 22.84 -59.67
N LEU A 337 -14.31 23.64 -58.65
CA LEU A 337 -15.24 24.75 -58.79
C LEU A 337 -14.57 25.81 -59.66
N LYS A 338 -14.95 25.90 -60.94
CA LYS A 338 -14.44 26.92 -61.85
C LYS A 338 -14.93 28.29 -61.37
N SER A 339 -14.06 29.09 -60.78
CA SER A 339 -14.34 30.49 -60.47
C SER A 339 -14.39 31.27 -61.79
N GLY A 340 -15.60 31.61 -62.25
CA GLY A 340 -15.78 32.64 -63.26
C GLY A 340 -15.52 34.00 -62.62
N ILE A 341 -14.28 34.46 -62.67
CA ILE A 341 -13.92 35.86 -62.39
C ILE A 341 -13.07 36.32 -63.58
N GLU A 342 -13.74 36.82 -64.61
CA GLU A 342 -13.13 37.84 -65.47
C GLU A 342 -12.75 39.02 -64.57
N MET A 343 -11.47 39.37 -64.57
CA MET A 343 -11.00 40.59 -63.89
C MET A 343 -11.55 41.80 -64.63
N SER A 344 -12.66 42.36 -64.15
CA SER A 344 -13.10 43.68 -64.59
C SER A 344 -12.03 44.70 -64.21
N GLU A 345 -11.40 45.31 -65.21
CA GLU A 345 -10.46 46.42 -65.07
C GLU A 345 -11.00 47.48 -64.12
N VAL A 346 -10.26 47.76 -63.04
CA VAL A 346 -10.44 48.99 -62.28
C VAL A 346 -9.70 50.09 -63.02
N ASN A 347 -10.40 50.70 -63.96
CA ASN A 347 -10.06 52.00 -64.51
C ASN A 347 -11.18 52.97 -64.10
N ALA A 348 -10.97 53.76 -63.05
CA ALA A 348 -11.75 54.97 -62.79
C ALA A 348 -11.10 55.84 -61.67
N ILE A 349 -10.38 56.86 -62.15
CA ILE A 349 -10.23 58.25 -61.67
C ILE A 349 -9.53 58.47 -60.32
#